data_AF-A0AAD3CK77-F1
#
_entry.id   AF-A0AAD3CK77-F1
#
_cell.length_a   1.000
_cell.length_b   1.000
_cell.length_c   1.000
_cell.angle_alpha   90.00
_cell.angle_beta   90.00
_cell.angle_gamma   90.00
#
_symmetry.space_group_name_H-M   'P 1'
#
loop_
_entity.id
_entity.type
_entity.pdbx_description
1 polymer ?
#
loop_
_entity_poly.entity_id
_entity_poly.type
_entity_poly.pdbx_seq_one_letter_code
_entity_poly.pdbx_strand_id
1 'polypeptide(L)'
;MAYHNLCKNTKVPPFIKNLLGLGLKFCPNPKQSSTPSDIALQRLSDDYHRFIFFNSSTQTDYEKPPLYINKNWVPKIPEKYKQRFERFQERIIHDFSKSKKCEPNLTLQQKRAMKWLQDNPNVIVFNADKNLGPITMDRDEYIFLAHRDHLSNTTAYKRLTPEEKTNRILQVMNSIDTFCDVWEN
;
A
#
# COMPACT_ATOMS: atom_id res chain seq x y z
N MET A 1 -8.49 5.22 22.48
CA MET A 1 -7.02 5.34 22.33
C MET A 1 -6.61 6.77 22.66
N ALA A 2 -5.41 6.99 23.19
CA ALA A 2 -4.89 8.33 23.41
C ALA A 2 -4.38 8.91 22.07
N TYR A 3 -4.60 10.20 21.86
CA TYR A 3 -4.03 10.97 20.76
C TYR A 3 -3.10 12.01 21.38
N HIS A 4 -1.92 12.19 20.79
CA HIS A 4 -0.92 13.13 21.28
C HIS A 4 -0.56 14.14 20.19
N ASN A 5 -0.50 15.42 20.58
CA ASN A 5 -0.04 16.48 19.71
C ASN A 5 1.40 16.86 20.08
N LEU A 6 2.34 16.61 19.17
CA LEU A 6 3.75 16.99 19.28
C LEU A 6 4.13 18.14 18.34
N CYS A 7 3.16 18.77 17.66
CA CYS A 7 3.42 19.98 16.89
C CYS A 7 3.85 21.12 17.83
N LYS A 8 4.98 21.75 17.49
CA LYS A 8 5.53 22.93 18.18
C LYS A 8 5.16 24.21 17.44
N ASN A 9 5.20 24.18 16.11
CA ASN A 9 4.99 25.34 15.24
C ASN A 9 3.53 25.42 14.78
N THR A 10 2.96 24.28 14.36
CA THR A 10 1.58 24.25 13.87
C THR A 10 0.57 24.17 15.00
N LYS A 11 -0.39 25.12 15.03
CA LYS A 11 -1.51 25.10 15.97
C LYS A 11 -2.57 24.10 15.53
N VAL A 12 -2.50 22.88 16.06
CA VAL A 12 -3.48 21.82 15.77
C VAL A 12 -4.79 22.08 16.52
N PRO A 13 -5.94 22.16 15.84
CA PRO A 13 -7.23 22.37 16.50
C PRO A 13 -7.62 21.22 17.44
N PRO A 14 -8.32 21.50 18.55
CA PRO A 14 -8.67 20.47 19.54
C PRO A 14 -9.60 19.38 18.99
N PHE A 15 -10.41 19.71 17.97
CA PHE A 15 -11.33 18.76 17.34
C PHE A 15 -10.64 17.66 16.52
N ILE A 16 -9.34 17.79 16.23
CA ILE A 16 -8.55 16.73 15.57
C ILE A 16 -8.52 15.46 16.43
N LYS A 17 -8.50 15.62 17.76
CA LYS A 17 -8.58 14.50 18.72
C LYS A 17 -9.82 13.63 18.50
N ASN A 18 -10.95 14.20 18.07
CA ASN A 18 -12.20 13.44 17.87
C ASN A 18 -12.13 12.48 16.68
N LEU A 19 -11.28 12.80 15.69
CA LEU A 19 -11.02 11.91 14.56
C LEU A 19 -9.89 10.92 14.89
N LEU A 20 -8.73 11.43 15.33
CA LEU A 20 -7.58 10.57 15.60
C LEU A 20 -7.80 9.66 16.82
N GLY A 21 -8.70 10.01 17.73
CA GLY A 21 -9.13 9.13 18.83
C GLY A 21 -9.80 7.82 18.37
N LEU A 22 -10.31 7.76 17.14
CA LEU A 22 -10.81 6.53 16.52
C LEU A 22 -9.69 5.55 16.15
N GLY A 23 -8.44 6.02 16.08
CA GLY A 23 -7.26 5.26 15.67
C GLY A 23 -7.06 5.21 14.15
N LEU A 24 -5.82 4.99 13.71
CA LEU A 24 -5.48 4.96 12.27
C LEU A 24 -6.00 3.71 11.53
N LYS A 25 -6.52 2.72 12.27
CA LYS A 25 -7.20 1.55 11.70
C LYS A 25 -8.68 1.82 11.40
N PHE A 26 -9.22 2.96 11.83
CA PHE A 26 -10.59 3.33 11.52
C PHE A 26 -10.71 3.65 10.03
N CYS A 27 -11.64 2.97 9.34
CA CYS A 27 -11.92 3.19 7.93
C CYS A 27 -13.19 4.04 7.77
N PRO A 28 -13.09 5.29 7.30
CA PRO A 28 -14.26 6.09 6.95
C PRO A 28 -15.08 5.41 5.86
N ASN A 29 -16.40 5.37 6.02
CA ASN A 29 -17.29 4.90 4.98
C ASN A 29 -17.20 5.85 3.79
N PRO A 30 -17.07 5.34 2.55
CA PRO A 30 -17.17 6.17 1.36
C PRO A 30 -18.58 6.77 1.27
N LYS A 31 -18.76 7.82 0.45
CA LYS A 31 -20.09 8.40 0.22
C LYS A 31 -21.03 7.42 -0.48
N GLN A 32 -20.47 6.55 -1.31
CA GLN A 32 -21.20 5.56 -2.09
C GLN A 32 -20.40 4.26 -2.22
N SER A 33 -21.08 3.15 -2.47
CA SER A 33 -20.46 1.87 -2.73
C SER A 33 -19.71 1.89 -4.06
N SER A 34 -18.52 1.30 -4.10
CA SER A 34 -17.76 1.12 -5.33
C SER A 34 -18.46 0.12 -6.25
N THR A 35 -18.48 0.43 -7.54
CA THR A 35 -18.75 -0.58 -8.57
C THR A 35 -17.47 -1.40 -8.78
N PRO A 36 -17.58 -2.69 -9.16
CA PRO A 36 -16.40 -3.48 -9.54
C PRO A 36 -15.65 -2.75 -10.66
N SER A 37 -14.36 -2.49 -10.46
CA SER A 37 -13.51 -1.93 -11.51
C SER A 37 -12.94 -3.06 -12.36
N ASP A 38 -12.74 -2.80 -13.65
CA ASP A 38 -12.14 -3.78 -14.57
C ASP A 38 -10.76 -4.23 -14.08
N ILE A 39 -9.99 -3.33 -13.49
CA ILE A 39 -8.68 -3.63 -12.90
C ILE A 39 -8.81 -4.62 -11.73
N ALA A 40 -9.80 -4.45 -10.85
CA ALA A 40 -10.00 -5.35 -9.71
C ALA A 40 -10.50 -6.73 -10.17
N LEU A 41 -11.40 -6.77 -11.15
CA LEU A 41 -11.90 -8.01 -11.73
C LEU A 41 -10.80 -8.77 -12.50
N GLN A 42 -9.93 -8.06 -13.21
CA GLN A 42 -8.80 -8.66 -13.90
C GLN A 42 -7.82 -9.28 -12.91
N ARG A 43 -7.45 -8.55 -11.84
CA ARG A 43 -6.58 -9.10 -10.78
C ARG A 43 -7.17 -10.34 -10.14
N LEU A 44 -8.46 -10.32 -9.81
CA LEU A 44 -9.17 -11.48 -9.28
C LEU A 44 -9.17 -12.66 -10.26
N SER A 45 -9.31 -12.37 -11.56
CA SER A 45 -9.19 -13.37 -12.63
C SER A 45 -7.81 -14.01 -12.62
N ASP A 46 -6.75 -13.21 -12.63
CA ASP A 46 -5.38 -13.71 -12.65
C ASP A 46 -5.08 -14.59 -11.44
N ASP A 47 -5.51 -14.17 -10.25
CA ASP A 47 -5.35 -14.93 -9.01
C ASP A 47 -6.13 -16.25 -9.03
N TYR A 48 -7.37 -16.23 -9.52
CA TYR A 48 -8.18 -17.44 -9.69
C TYR A 48 -7.52 -18.43 -10.66
N HIS A 49 -7.05 -17.95 -11.81
CA HIS A 49 -6.38 -18.80 -12.80
C HIS A 49 -5.11 -19.43 -12.23
N ARG A 50 -4.31 -18.65 -11.50
CA ARG A 50 -3.10 -19.14 -10.82
C ARG A 50 -3.44 -20.19 -9.78
N PHE A 51 -4.43 -19.92 -8.93
CA PHE A 51 -4.89 -20.85 -7.91
C PHE A 51 -5.32 -22.18 -8.53
N ILE A 52 -6.14 -22.16 -9.58
CA ILE A 52 -6.58 -23.39 -10.25
C ILE A 52 -5.38 -24.10 -10.88
N PHE A 53 -4.50 -23.39 -11.59
CA PHE A 53 -3.32 -23.98 -12.22
C PHE A 53 -2.41 -24.70 -11.22
N PHE A 54 -2.05 -24.06 -10.11
CA PHE A 54 -1.16 -24.66 -9.10
C PHE A 54 -1.82 -25.81 -8.33
N ASN A 55 -3.14 -25.78 -8.14
CA ASN A 55 -3.86 -26.92 -7.54
C ASN A 55 -4.13 -28.06 -8.52
N SER A 56 -4.07 -27.79 -9.83
CA SER A 56 -4.30 -28.79 -10.88
C SER A 56 -3.00 -29.43 -11.37
N SER A 57 -1.84 -28.83 -11.08
CA SER A 57 -0.54 -29.31 -11.52
C SER A 57 0.04 -30.28 -10.48
N THR A 58 0.55 -31.41 -10.95
CA THR A 58 1.30 -32.39 -10.15
C THR A 58 2.79 -32.03 -10.07
N GLN A 59 3.17 -30.82 -10.46
CA GLN A 59 4.56 -30.44 -10.67
C GLN A 59 5.15 -29.95 -9.35
N THR A 60 5.95 -30.81 -8.71
CA THR A 60 6.54 -30.57 -7.38
C THR A 60 7.85 -29.80 -7.41
N ASP A 61 8.49 -29.64 -8.58
CA ASP A 61 9.82 -29.04 -8.68
C ASP A 61 9.77 -27.73 -9.48
N TYR A 62 9.32 -26.65 -8.84
CA TYR A 62 9.51 -25.29 -9.33
C TYR A 62 10.55 -24.58 -8.46
N GLU A 63 11.78 -24.48 -8.94
CA GLU A 63 12.77 -23.58 -8.35
C GLU A 63 12.52 -22.15 -8.85
N LYS A 64 12.18 -21.25 -7.92
CA LYS A 64 11.95 -19.85 -8.22
C LYS A 64 13.30 -19.15 -8.47
N PRO A 65 13.53 -18.56 -9.66
CA PRO A 65 14.76 -17.81 -9.90
C PRO A 65 14.82 -16.55 -9.01
N PRO A 66 16.03 -16.09 -8.66
CA PRO A 66 16.24 -14.96 -7.75
C PRO A 66 15.67 -13.64 -8.26
N LEU A 67 15.56 -13.48 -9.58
CA LEU A 67 14.84 -12.40 -10.24
C LEU A 67 13.85 -13.02 -11.22
N TYR A 68 12.61 -12.55 -11.20
CA TYR A 68 11.59 -12.96 -12.16
C TYR A 68 10.78 -11.74 -12.59
N ILE A 69 10.63 -11.57 -13.90
CA ILE A 69 9.63 -10.66 -14.44
C ILE A 69 8.33 -11.46 -14.45
N ASN A 70 7.29 -10.88 -13.86
CA ASN A 70 5.92 -11.35 -14.10
C ASN A 70 5.60 -11.08 -15.58
N LYS A 71 5.97 -12.02 -16.47
CA LYS A 71 5.46 -12.06 -17.85
C LYS A 71 3.93 -11.98 -17.76
N ASN A 72 3.26 -11.54 -18.83
CA ASN A 72 1.80 -11.67 -19.00
C ASN A 72 1.39 -13.16 -19.15
N TRP A 73 1.93 -14.00 -18.28
CA TRP A 73 1.73 -15.42 -18.22
C TRP A 73 0.33 -15.64 -17.67
N VAL A 74 -0.54 -16.11 -18.56
CA VAL A 74 -1.89 -16.54 -18.22
C VAL A 74 -1.86 -18.07 -18.13
N PRO A 75 -2.10 -18.65 -16.94
CA PRO A 75 -2.10 -20.09 -16.79
C PRO A 75 -3.20 -20.74 -17.62
N LYS A 76 -2.89 -21.86 -18.29
CA LYS A 76 -3.91 -22.68 -18.95
C LYS A 76 -4.68 -23.46 -17.88
N ILE A 77 -5.96 -23.14 -17.71
CA ILE A 77 -6.85 -23.86 -16.79
C ILE A 77 -7.94 -24.62 -17.56
N PRO A 78 -8.51 -25.70 -17.00
CA PRO A 78 -9.61 -26.43 -17.63
C PRO A 78 -10.84 -25.54 -17.86
N GLU A 79 -11.51 -25.74 -18.99
CA GLU A 79 -12.59 -24.87 -19.48
C GLU A 79 -13.76 -24.73 -18.49
N LYS A 80 -14.08 -25.80 -17.76
CA LYS A 80 -15.13 -25.78 -16.71
C LYS A 80 -14.90 -24.72 -15.63
N TYR A 81 -13.63 -24.43 -15.30
CA TYR A 81 -13.28 -23.44 -14.29
C TYR A 81 -13.34 -22.01 -14.84
N LYS A 82 -13.02 -21.82 -16.12
CA LYS A 82 -13.19 -20.53 -16.80
C LYS A 82 -14.66 -20.13 -16.86
N GLN A 83 -15.51 -21.01 -17.40
CA GLN A 83 -16.95 -20.75 -17.53
C GLN A 83 -17.62 -20.47 -16.18
N ARG A 84 -17.19 -21.16 -15.12
CA ARG A 84 -17.71 -20.90 -13.77
C ARG A 84 -17.31 -19.50 -13.27
N PHE A 85 -16.09 -19.07 -13.56
CA PHE A 85 -15.57 -17.77 -13.17
C PHE A 85 -16.21 -16.63 -13.98
N GLU A 86 -16.40 -16.81 -15.28
CA GLU A 86 -17.10 -15.85 -16.14
C GLU A 86 -18.53 -15.59 -15.64
N ARG A 87 -19.31 -16.64 -15.36
CA ARG A 87 -20.66 -16.49 -14.77
C ARG A 87 -20.64 -15.77 -13.42
N PHE A 88 -19.61 -16.03 -12.61
CA PHE A 88 -19.42 -15.33 -11.34
C PHE A 88 -19.12 -13.83 -11.57
N GLN A 89 -18.23 -13.51 -12.51
CA GLN A 89 -17.91 -12.12 -12.86
C GLN A 89 -19.15 -11.38 -13.37
N GLU A 90 -19.90 -11.97 -14.30
CA GLU A 90 -21.16 -11.42 -14.81
C GLU A 90 -22.13 -11.11 -13.67
N ARG A 91 -22.26 -12.05 -12.71
CA ARG A 91 -23.15 -11.87 -11.56
C ARG A 91 -22.69 -10.75 -10.64
N ILE A 92 -21.39 -10.65 -10.36
CA ILE A 92 -20.82 -9.56 -9.55
C ILE A 92 -21.04 -8.21 -10.24
N ILE A 93 -20.77 -8.11 -11.54
CA ILE A 93 -20.99 -6.88 -12.30
C ILE A 93 -22.48 -6.50 -12.23
N HIS A 94 -23.38 -7.46 -12.44
CA HIS A 94 -24.82 -7.22 -12.37
C HIS A 94 -25.24 -6.71 -10.98
N ASP A 95 -24.89 -7.44 -9.91
CA ASP A 95 -25.36 -7.16 -8.55
C ASP A 95 -24.76 -5.88 -7.96
N PHE A 96 -23.56 -5.50 -8.38
CA PHE A 96 -22.84 -4.30 -7.94
C PHE A 96 -22.75 -3.20 -9.02
N SER A 97 -23.56 -3.30 -10.09
CA SER A 97 -23.59 -2.33 -11.21
C SER A 97 -23.99 -0.93 -10.77
N LYS A 98 -24.83 -0.83 -9.74
CA LYS A 98 -25.37 0.43 -9.23
C LYS A 98 -24.68 0.84 -7.95
N SER A 99 -24.04 2.00 -8.00
CA SER A 99 -23.53 2.70 -6.82
C SER A 99 -24.67 3.05 -5.86
N LYS A 100 -24.59 2.60 -4.61
CA LYS A 100 -25.56 2.87 -3.54
C LYS A 100 -24.97 3.87 -2.57
N LYS A 101 -25.79 4.79 -2.07
CA LYS A 101 -25.38 5.71 -1.00
C LYS A 101 -25.07 4.90 0.27
N CYS A 102 -23.94 5.20 0.91
CA CYS A 102 -23.56 4.56 2.17
C CYS A 102 -23.85 5.49 3.35
N GLU A 103 -24.23 4.89 4.48
CA GLU A 103 -24.40 5.64 5.72
C GLU A 103 -23.03 6.09 6.27
N PRO A 104 -22.86 7.38 6.59
CA PRO A 104 -21.58 7.89 7.08
C PRO A 104 -21.34 7.43 8.51
N ASN A 105 -20.15 6.87 8.77
CA ASN A 105 -19.68 6.51 10.11
C ASN A 105 -18.84 7.63 10.77
N LEU A 106 -18.81 8.82 10.17
CA LEU A 106 -18.14 10.01 10.71
C LEU A 106 -19.14 11.13 10.95
N THR A 107 -19.02 11.75 12.13
CA THR A 107 -19.72 12.99 12.47
C THR A 107 -19.24 14.17 11.60
N LEU A 108 -20.02 15.25 11.56
CA LEU A 108 -19.62 16.47 10.82
C LEU A 108 -18.29 17.04 11.34
N GLN A 109 -18.07 17.02 12.65
CA GLN A 109 -16.85 17.52 13.27
C GLN A 109 -15.62 16.68 12.88
N GLN A 110 -15.75 15.34 12.83
CA GLN A 110 -14.68 14.46 12.36
C GLN A 110 -14.40 14.62 10.87
N LYS A 111 -15.43 14.87 10.04
CA LYS A 111 -15.23 15.21 8.62
C LYS A 111 -14.46 16.51 8.44
N ARG A 112 -14.76 17.53 9.27
CA ARG A 112 -14.00 18.79 9.31
C ARG A 112 -12.55 18.56 9.76
N ALA A 113 -12.33 17.70 10.76
CA ALA A 113 -11.00 17.29 11.19
C ALA A 113 -10.20 16.65 10.06
N MET A 114 -10.82 15.73 9.31
CA MET A 114 -10.19 15.04 8.20
C MET A 114 -9.82 16.02 7.09
N LYS A 115 -10.74 16.92 6.73
CA LYS A 115 -10.49 17.99 5.76
C LYS A 115 -9.35 18.91 6.20
N TRP A 116 -9.34 19.33 7.47
CA TRP A 116 -8.27 20.17 8.00
C TRP A 116 -6.90 19.47 7.88
N LEU A 117 -6.79 18.19 8.24
CA LEU A 117 -5.53 17.44 8.08
C LEU A 117 -5.09 17.33 6.62
N GLN A 118 -6.02 17.12 5.69
CA GLN A 118 -5.73 17.10 4.26
C GLN A 118 -5.24 18.45 3.73
N ASP A 119 -5.83 19.54 4.22
CA ASP A 119 -5.50 20.91 3.82
C ASP A 119 -4.20 21.43 4.50
N ASN A 120 -3.63 20.70 5.47
CA ASN A 120 -2.43 21.09 6.23
C ASN A 120 -1.27 20.08 6.05
N PRO A 121 -0.57 20.10 4.91
CA PRO A 121 0.50 19.14 4.62
C PRO A 121 1.69 19.26 5.58
N ASN A 122 1.88 20.38 6.26
CA ASN A 122 2.98 20.55 7.22
C ASN A 122 2.81 19.71 8.50
N VAL A 123 1.66 19.06 8.69
CA VAL A 123 1.41 18.13 9.80
C VAL A 123 1.48 16.71 9.30
N ILE A 124 2.28 15.87 9.96
CA ILE A 124 2.31 14.43 9.73
C ILE A 124 1.52 13.71 10.83
N VAL A 125 0.80 12.66 10.44
CA VAL A 125 0.08 11.77 11.35
C VAL A 125 0.69 10.38 11.26
N PHE A 126 1.12 9.82 12.39
CA PHE A 126 1.67 8.46 12.45
C PHE A 126 1.33 7.81 13.79
N ASN A 127 1.43 6.48 13.88
CA ASN A 127 1.26 5.77 15.14
C ASN A 127 2.55 5.85 15.96
N ALA A 128 2.41 6.14 17.24
CA ALA A 128 3.46 5.93 18.21
C ALA A 128 3.80 4.44 18.33
N ASP A 129 5.06 4.16 18.67
CA ASP A 129 5.46 2.83 19.10
C ASP A 129 4.70 2.41 20.38
N LYS A 130 4.66 1.11 20.66
CA LYS A 130 4.06 0.52 21.88
C LYS A 130 2.57 0.81 22.10
N ASN A 131 1.79 0.94 21.02
CA ASN A 131 0.34 1.13 21.08
C ASN A 131 -0.13 2.42 21.79
N LEU A 132 0.71 3.46 21.88
CA LEU A 132 0.31 4.73 22.50
C LEU A 132 -0.70 5.53 21.65
N GLY A 133 -0.99 5.06 20.44
CA GLY A 133 -2.00 5.64 19.56
C GLY A 133 -1.41 6.64 18.55
N PRO A 134 -2.27 7.36 17.82
CA PRO A 134 -1.83 8.31 16.82
C PRO A 134 -1.24 9.58 17.41
N ILE A 135 -0.24 10.11 16.72
CA ILE A 135 0.46 11.34 17.03
C ILE A 135 0.40 12.28 15.83
N THR A 136 0.28 13.59 16.09
CA THR A 136 0.59 14.64 15.11
C THR A 136 1.93 15.29 15.43
N MET A 137 2.73 15.57 14.39
CA MET A 137 3.99 16.30 14.52
C MET A 137 4.16 17.25 13.33
N ASP A 138 4.95 18.32 13.51
CA ASP A 138 5.39 19.12 12.37
C ASP A 138 6.28 18.27 11.45
N ARG A 139 6.03 18.34 10.14
CA ARG A 139 6.74 17.54 9.13
C ARG A 139 8.24 17.82 9.14
N ASP A 140 8.64 19.07 9.28
CA ASP A 140 10.05 19.46 9.30
C ASP A 140 10.76 18.89 10.54
N GLU A 141 10.09 18.91 11.69
CA GLU A 141 10.60 18.29 12.92
C GLU A 141 10.73 16.77 12.73
N TYR A 142 9.74 16.11 12.13
CA TYR A 142 9.79 14.68 11.83
C TYR A 142 10.98 14.32 10.92
N ILE A 143 11.20 15.08 9.84
CA ILE A 143 12.32 14.88 8.92
C ILE A 143 13.66 15.11 9.64
N PHE A 144 13.73 16.17 10.44
CA PHE A 144 14.92 16.49 11.23
C PHE A 144 15.26 15.37 12.21
N LEU A 145 14.29 14.85 12.96
CA LEU A 145 14.49 13.73 13.89
C LEU A 145 14.92 12.46 13.15
N ALA A 146 14.30 12.14 12.01
CA ALA A 146 14.70 10.99 11.20
C ALA A 146 16.16 11.09 10.73
N HIS A 147 16.58 12.28 10.30
CA HIS A 147 17.96 12.51 9.89
C HIS A 147 18.93 12.45 11.07
N ARG A 148 18.60 13.12 12.18
CA ARG A 148 19.45 13.23 13.38
C ARG A 148 19.61 11.90 14.10
N ASP A 149 18.51 11.19 14.35
CA ASP A 149 18.49 10.02 15.24
C ASP A 149 18.77 8.70 14.49
N HIS A 150 18.53 8.67 13.18
CA HIS A 150 18.71 7.46 12.37
C HIS A 150 19.74 7.63 11.26
N LEU A 151 19.50 8.48 10.26
CA LEU A 151 20.32 8.51 9.04
C LEU A 151 21.74 9.04 9.27
N SER A 152 21.94 9.89 10.27
CA SER A 152 23.25 10.41 10.66
C SER A 152 23.99 9.50 11.64
N ASN A 153 23.38 8.39 12.05
CA ASN A 153 23.97 7.51 13.04
C ASN A 153 25.08 6.65 12.43
N THR A 154 26.33 7.07 12.67
CA THR A 154 27.54 6.37 12.20
C THR A 154 27.85 5.08 12.96
N THR A 155 27.21 4.82 14.11
CA THR A 155 27.36 3.53 14.82
C THR A 155 26.51 2.45 14.18
N ALA A 156 25.35 2.81 13.61
CA ALA A 156 24.43 1.88 12.97
C ALA A 156 24.65 1.76 11.46
N TYR A 157 25.05 2.85 10.79
CA TYR A 157 25.18 2.90 9.32
C TYR A 157 26.58 3.34 8.90
N LYS A 158 27.17 2.60 7.94
CA LYS A 158 28.41 3.01 7.26
C LYS A 158 28.06 3.88 6.04
N ARG A 159 28.54 5.13 6.02
CA ARG A 159 28.41 5.99 4.84
C ARG A 159 29.34 5.49 3.74
N LEU A 160 28.79 5.24 2.56
CA LEU A 160 29.57 4.88 1.39
C LEU A 160 30.38 6.07 0.90
N THR A 161 31.63 5.82 0.50
CA THR A 161 32.45 6.77 -0.23
C THR A 161 31.86 7.01 -1.63
N PRO A 162 32.20 8.14 -2.30
CA PRO A 162 31.73 8.40 -3.67
C PRO A 162 32.09 7.28 -4.65
N GLU A 163 33.27 6.66 -4.47
CA GLU A 163 33.74 5.54 -5.29
C GLU A 163 32.95 4.25 -5.00
N GLU A 164 32.80 3.87 -3.73
CA GLU A 164 31.97 2.71 -3.34
C GLU A 164 30.51 2.89 -3.83
N LYS A 165 29.96 4.10 -3.74
CA LYS A 165 28.62 4.41 -4.25
C LYS A 165 28.53 4.19 -5.77
N THR A 166 29.48 4.73 -6.52
CA THR A 166 29.50 4.61 -7.99
C THR A 166 29.64 3.15 -8.40
N ASN A 167 30.57 2.43 -7.78
CA ASN A 167 30.76 0.99 -8.01
C ASN A 167 29.49 0.20 -7.66
N ARG A 168 28.81 0.53 -6.57
CA ARG A 168 27.58 -0.15 -6.17
C ARG A 168 26.44 0.12 -7.16
N ILE A 169 26.32 1.34 -7.67
CA ILE A 169 25.35 1.68 -8.72
C ILE A 169 25.63 0.88 -9.98
N LEU A 170 26.88 0.85 -10.45
CA LEU A 170 27.28 0.08 -11.64
C LEU A 170 27.02 -1.41 -11.47
N GLN A 171 27.32 -1.99 -10.30
CA GLN A 171 27.01 -3.39 -10.00
C GLN A 171 25.51 -3.68 -10.10
N VAL A 172 24.68 -2.80 -9.57
CA VAL A 172 23.21 -2.95 -9.63
C VAL A 172 22.73 -2.82 -11.06
N MET A 173 23.24 -1.84 -11.83
CA MET A 173 22.91 -1.66 -13.25
C MET A 173 23.29 -2.89 -14.07
N ASN A 174 24.52 -3.38 -13.95
CA ASN A 174 24.95 -4.61 -14.65
C ASN A 174 24.11 -5.83 -14.24
N SER A 175 23.70 -5.91 -12.97
CA SER A 175 22.82 -7.00 -12.50
C SER A 175 21.43 -6.91 -13.14
N ILE A 176 20.93 -5.69 -13.40
CA ILE A 176 19.67 -5.46 -14.10
C ILE A 176 19.83 -5.76 -15.60
N ASP A 177 20.90 -5.30 -16.24
CA ASP A 177 21.14 -5.51 -17.66
C ASP A 177 21.33 -7.00 -17.98
N THR A 178 22.15 -7.71 -17.20
CA THR A 178 22.32 -9.17 -17.31
C THR A 178 20.98 -9.88 -17.16
N PHE A 179 20.11 -9.38 -16.29
CA PHE A 179 18.78 -9.94 -16.09
C PHE A 179 17.85 -9.67 -17.30
N CYS A 180 17.96 -8.52 -17.95
CA CYS A 180 17.23 -8.20 -19.18
C CYS A 180 17.73 -9.01 -20.39
N ASP A 181 19.05 -9.17 -20.56
CA ASP A 181 19.65 -9.88 -21.70
C ASP A 181 19.30 -11.37 -21.73
N VAL A 182 19.21 -12.01 -20.56
CA VAL A 182 18.73 -13.40 -20.40
C VAL A 182 17.27 -13.56 -20.83
N TRP A 183 16.52 -12.45 -20.93
CA TRP A 183 15.08 -12.46 -21.13
C TRP A 183 14.63 -11.97 -22.51
N GLU A 184 15.45 -11.18 -23.22
CA GLU A 184 15.19 -10.73 -24.60
C GLU A 184 15.52 -11.80 -25.67
N ASN A 185 16.20 -12.90 -25.31
CA ASN A 185 16.39 -14.10 -26.14
C ASN A 185 15.35 -15.19 -25.82
#